data_AF-A0A957HC99-F1
#
_entry.id   AF-A0A957HC99-F1
#
_cell.length_a   1.000
_cell.length_b   1.000
_cell.length_c   1.000
_cell.angle_alpha   90.00
_cell.angle_beta   90.00
_cell.angle_gamma   90.00
#
_symmetry.space_group_name_H-M   'P 1'
#
loop_
_entity.id
_entity.type
_entity.pdbx_description
1 polymer ?
#
loop_
_entity_poly.entity_id
_entity_poly.type
_entity_poly.pdbx_seq_one_letter_code
_entity_poly.pdbx_strand_id
1 'polypeptide(L)'
;VPHLWKVCADMLEVCPNAILLQYVNPMAINTWAIAARYPAIRQVGLCHSVQGTAQELAHDLQIDPKTLRYRAAGINHMAFYLQFEQRQADGSYRDLYPDLLAGYRDGTFPRRARNPRCPNKVRYEMLVRLGYFVTESSEHFAEYVPYFIKDGRDDLIEKYGIPLDEYPKRCVAQIERWQAMAERLKTDAGIEL
;
A
#
# COMPACT_ATOMS: atom_id res chain seq x y z
N VAL A 1 14.27 -18.46 1.20
CA VAL A 1 12.95 -18.43 1.90
C VAL A 1 12.42 -19.85 2.09
N PRO A 2 12.93 -20.60 3.09
CA PRO A 2 12.74 -22.05 3.18
C PRO A 2 11.28 -22.52 3.26
N HIS A 3 10.41 -21.77 3.94
CA HIS A 3 8.99 -22.14 4.05
C HIS A 3 8.26 -22.05 2.70
N LEU A 4 8.46 -20.96 1.95
CA LEU A 4 7.87 -20.80 0.61
C LEU A 4 8.37 -21.88 -0.37
N TRP A 5 9.61 -22.33 -0.21
CA TRP A 5 10.13 -23.43 -1.03
C TRP A 5 9.45 -24.76 -0.77
N LYS A 6 9.07 -25.05 0.48
CA LYS A 6 8.27 -26.23 0.81
C LYS A 6 6.91 -26.17 0.12
N VAL A 7 6.21 -25.03 0.24
CA VAL A 7 4.94 -24.80 -0.48
C VAL A 7 5.09 -25.00 -1.98
N CYS A 8 6.16 -24.49 -2.59
CA CYS A 8 6.41 -24.69 -4.02
C CYS A 8 6.67 -26.16 -4.39
N ALA A 9 7.41 -26.90 -3.56
CA ALA A 9 7.63 -28.32 -3.78
C ALA A 9 6.31 -29.10 -3.70
N ASP A 10 5.49 -28.84 -2.68
CA ASP A 10 4.17 -29.45 -2.52
C ASP A 10 3.28 -29.13 -3.73
N MET A 11 3.26 -27.87 -4.17
CA MET A 11 2.49 -27.47 -5.36
C MET A 11 2.89 -28.22 -6.62
N LEU A 12 4.19 -28.48 -6.83
CA LEU A 12 4.63 -29.25 -8.00
C LEU A 12 4.19 -30.72 -7.95
N GLU A 13 4.04 -31.29 -6.75
CA GLU A 13 3.57 -32.65 -6.55
C GLU A 13 2.05 -32.76 -6.70
N VAL A 14 1.29 -31.89 -6.02
CA VAL A 14 -0.16 -32.08 -5.86
C VAL A 14 -1.00 -31.20 -6.78
N CYS A 15 -0.47 -30.07 -7.25
CA CYS A 15 -1.22 -29.13 -8.08
C CYS A 15 -0.31 -28.33 -9.04
N PRO A 16 0.45 -28.99 -9.93
CA PRO A 16 1.49 -28.34 -10.75
C PRO A 16 0.94 -27.25 -11.69
N ASN A 17 -0.36 -27.28 -11.96
CA ASN A 17 -1.06 -26.30 -12.76
C ASN A 17 -1.81 -25.24 -11.92
N ALA A 18 -1.62 -25.15 -10.61
CA ALA A 18 -2.20 -24.04 -9.84
C ALA A 18 -1.40 -22.75 -10.05
N ILE A 19 -2.02 -21.60 -9.73
CA ILE A 19 -1.32 -20.32 -9.61
C ILE A 19 -1.13 -20.03 -8.12
N LEU A 20 0.12 -19.81 -7.70
CA LEU A 20 0.43 -19.33 -6.36
C LEU A 20 0.10 -17.85 -6.24
N LEU A 21 -0.87 -17.52 -5.39
CA LEU A 21 -1.19 -16.15 -5.02
C LEU A 21 -0.36 -15.75 -3.80
N GLN A 22 0.77 -15.09 -4.05
CA GLN A 22 1.69 -14.66 -2.99
C GLN A 22 1.19 -13.32 -2.40
N TYR A 23 0.84 -13.31 -1.11
CA TYR A 23 0.47 -12.11 -0.33
C TYR A 23 1.50 -11.75 0.76
N VAL A 24 2.44 -12.64 1.04
CA VAL A 24 3.38 -12.52 2.16
C VAL A 24 4.55 -11.62 1.78
N ASN A 25 4.85 -10.68 2.68
CA ASN A 25 6.03 -9.83 2.58
C ASN A 25 7.32 -10.53 3.04
N PRO A 26 8.50 -10.14 2.54
CA PRO A 26 8.75 -9.11 1.51
C PRO A 26 8.41 -9.61 0.10
N MET A 27 7.34 -9.08 -0.50
CA MET A 27 6.72 -9.61 -1.72
C MET A 27 7.71 -9.78 -2.88
N ALA A 28 8.43 -8.71 -3.20
CA ALA A 28 9.34 -8.68 -4.36
C ALA A 28 10.44 -9.74 -4.22
N ILE A 29 11.06 -9.84 -3.05
CA ILE A 29 12.11 -10.83 -2.76
C ILE A 29 11.54 -12.24 -2.75
N ASN A 30 10.35 -12.44 -2.18
CA ASN A 30 9.68 -13.74 -2.14
C ASN A 30 9.36 -14.25 -3.55
N THR A 31 8.71 -13.42 -4.37
CA THR A 31 8.39 -13.76 -5.76
C THR A 31 9.65 -14.02 -6.57
N TRP A 32 10.70 -13.20 -6.41
CA TRP A 32 11.96 -13.40 -7.11
C TRP A 32 12.64 -14.72 -6.71
N ALA A 33 12.68 -15.02 -5.41
CA ALA A 33 13.26 -16.27 -4.91
C ALA A 33 12.48 -17.52 -5.38
N ILE A 34 11.16 -17.42 -5.51
CA ILE A 34 10.33 -18.50 -6.08
C ILE A 34 10.64 -18.65 -7.57
N ALA A 35 10.65 -17.55 -8.34
CA ALA A 35 10.90 -17.59 -9.78
C ALA A 35 12.29 -18.16 -10.11
N ALA A 36 13.30 -17.80 -9.32
CA ALA A 36 14.67 -18.27 -9.52
C ALA A 36 14.84 -19.77 -9.20
N ARG A 37 14.17 -20.28 -8.17
CA ARG A 37 14.36 -21.67 -7.70
C ARG A 37 13.34 -22.66 -8.27
N TYR A 38 12.12 -22.21 -8.50
CA TYR A 38 10.99 -23.02 -8.96
C TYR A 38 10.35 -22.36 -10.20
N PRO A 39 11.06 -22.26 -11.34
CA PRO A 39 10.58 -21.54 -12.53
C PRO A 39 9.31 -22.15 -13.15
N ALA A 40 8.98 -23.41 -12.83
CA ALA A 40 7.74 -24.06 -13.25
C ALA A 40 6.50 -23.58 -12.47
N ILE A 41 6.67 -22.96 -11.30
CA ILE A 41 5.56 -22.43 -10.52
C ILE A 41 5.00 -21.17 -11.20
N ARG A 42 3.72 -21.23 -11.55
CA ARG A 42 2.96 -20.05 -11.95
C ARG A 42 2.61 -19.25 -10.70
N GLN A 43 3.02 -17.99 -10.62
CA GLN A 43 2.77 -17.16 -9.45
C GLN A 43 2.41 -15.72 -9.81
N VAL A 44 1.64 -15.09 -8.93
CA VAL A 44 1.33 -13.66 -8.95
C VAL A 44 1.49 -13.10 -7.54
N GLY A 45 2.26 -12.03 -7.40
CA GLY A 45 2.34 -11.26 -6.16
C GLY A 45 1.20 -10.26 -6.07
N LEU A 46 0.48 -10.24 -4.96
CA LEU A 46 -0.70 -9.40 -4.76
C LEU A 46 -0.51 -8.48 -3.56
N CYS A 47 -0.74 -7.18 -3.78
CA CYS A 47 -0.68 -6.13 -2.76
C CYS A 47 -1.84 -5.16 -2.97
N HIS A 48 -2.27 -4.49 -1.91
CA HIS A 48 -3.44 -3.62 -1.93
C HIS A 48 -3.14 -2.12 -2.01
N SER A 49 -1.85 -1.76 -1.99
CA SER A 49 -1.38 -0.37 -1.94
C SER A 49 -1.92 0.49 -3.08
N VAL A 50 -1.99 -0.04 -4.32
CA VAL A 50 -2.45 0.72 -5.50
C VAL A 50 -3.95 1.07 -5.41
N GLN A 51 -4.82 0.10 -5.11
CA GLN A 51 -6.26 0.40 -5.03
C GLN A 51 -6.62 1.20 -3.76
N GLY A 52 -5.95 0.93 -2.63
CA GLY A 52 -6.18 1.66 -1.39
C GLY A 52 -5.85 3.14 -1.55
N THR A 53 -4.73 3.43 -2.19
CA THR A 53 -4.33 4.81 -2.47
C THR A 53 -5.26 5.52 -3.43
N ALA A 54 -5.73 4.87 -4.49
CA ALA A 54 -6.67 5.50 -5.41
C ALA A 54 -7.95 5.95 -4.69
N GLN A 55 -8.42 5.15 -3.71
CA GLN A 55 -9.55 5.53 -2.85
C GLN A 55 -9.22 6.70 -1.92
N GLU A 56 -8.01 6.76 -1.37
CA GLU A 56 -7.56 7.89 -0.53
C GLU A 56 -7.50 9.20 -1.34
N LEU A 57 -6.92 9.14 -2.54
CA LEU A 57 -6.85 10.31 -3.43
C LEU A 57 -8.23 10.74 -3.93
N ALA A 58 -9.14 9.79 -4.22
CA ALA A 58 -10.53 10.12 -4.53
C ALA A 58 -11.22 10.85 -3.38
N HIS A 59 -10.97 10.43 -2.14
CA HIS A 59 -11.49 11.09 -0.95
C HIS A 59 -10.93 12.52 -0.80
N ASP A 60 -9.62 12.71 -1.00
CA ASP A 60 -9.00 14.04 -0.97
C ASP A 60 -9.62 14.95 -2.04
N LEU A 61 -9.76 14.46 -3.27
CA LEU A 61 -10.36 15.19 -4.38
C LEU A 61 -11.90 15.33 -4.28
N GLN A 62 -12.55 14.63 -3.34
CA GLN A 62 -14.01 14.55 -3.19
C GLN A 62 -14.74 14.09 -4.46
N ILE A 63 -14.19 13.08 -5.14
CA ILE A 63 -14.77 12.48 -6.34
C ILE A 63 -15.16 11.01 -6.12
N ASP A 64 -16.05 10.48 -6.95
CA ASP A 64 -16.41 9.06 -6.89
C ASP A 64 -15.20 8.20 -7.36
N PRO A 65 -14.65 7.31 -6.51
CA PRO A 65 -13.54 6.45 -6.89
C PRO A 65 -13.85 5.55 -8.11
N LYS A 66 -15.12 5.27 -8.42
CA LYS A 66 -15.52 4.51 -9.61
C LYS A 66 -15.27 5.26 -10.93
N THR A 67 -15.08 6.58 -10.86
CA THR A 67 -14.76 7.40 -12.04
C THR A 67 -13.26 7.46 -12.32
N LEU A 68 -12.42 6.92 -11.43
CA LEU A 68 -10.98 6.94 -11.60
C LEU A 68 -10.50 5.94 -12.65
N ARG A 69 -9.54 6.38 -13.46
CA ARG A 69 -8.69 5.54 -14.30
C ARG A 69 -7.25 5.86 -13.97
N TYR A 70 -6.44 4.83 -13.79
CA TYR A 70 -5.03 5.02 -13.46
C TYR A 70 -4.15 3.91 -14.03
N ARG A 71 -2.90 4.27 -14.29
CA ARG A 71 -1.83 3.34 -14.65
C ARG A 71 -0.72 3.50 -13.63
N ALA A 72 -0.40 2.43 -12.91
CA ALA A 72 0.70 2.41 -11.95
C ALA A 72 1.83 1.50 -12.43
N ALA A 73 3.06 1.83 -12.07
CA ALA A 73 4.23 1.00 -12.35
C ALA A 73 5.28 1.16 -11.26
N GLY A 74 6.09 0.12 -11.07
CA GLY A 74 7.18 0.07 -10.09
C GLY A 74 7.29 -1.32 -9.48
N ILE A 75 7.84 -1.39 -8.27
CA ILE A 75 7.93 -2.64 -7.51
C ILE A 75 6.99 -2.61 -6.31
N ASN A 76 6.79 -3.75 -5.65
CA ASN A 76 5.97 -3.82 -4.44
C ASN A 76 6.42 -2.76 -3.41
N HIS A 77 5.47 -1.99 -2.88
CA HIS A 77 5.68 -0.87 -1.93
C HIS A 77 6.51 0.32 -2.47
N MET A 78 6.85 0.34 -3.76
CA MET A 78 7.49 1.47 -4.45
C MET A 78 6.98 1.55 -5.89
N ALA A 79 5.66 1.70 -6.03
CA ALA A 79 5.01 1.96 -7.30
C ALA A 79 4.46 3.38 -7.34
N PHE A 80 4.39 3.95 -8.54
CA PHE A 80 3.92 5.31 -8.77
C PHE A 80 2.81 5.31 -9.81
N TYR A 81 1.84 6.20 -9.68
CA TYR A 81 0.85 6.41 -10.74
C TYR A 81 1.46 7.18 -11.89
N LEU A 82 1.68 6.54 -13.03
CA LEU A 82 2.13 7.21 -14.25
C LEU A 82 1.01 8.03 -14.90
N GLN A 83 -0.25 7.64 -14.66
CA GLN A 83 -1.46 8.34 -15.07
C GLN A 83 -2.47 8.23 -13.93
N PHE A 84 -3.13 9.34 -13.60
CA PHE A 84 -4.19 9.39 -12.60
C PHE A 84 -5.28 10.35 -13.08
N GLU A 85 -6.38 9.80 -13.56
CA GLU A 85 -7.37 10.53 -14.33
C GLU A 85 -8.79 10.26 -13.83
N GLN A 86 -9.70 11.21 -14.08
CA GLN A 86 -11.12 11.06 -13.83
C GLN A 86 -11.90 11.01 -15.16
N ARG A 87 -12.76 10.01 -15.31
CA ARG A 87 -13.75 9.95 -16.40
C ARG A 87 -14.80 11.04 -16.22
N GLN A 88 -14.96 11.87 -17.24
CA GLN A 88 -15.94 12.95 -17.29
C GLN A 88 -17.28 12.45 -17.86
N ALA A 89 -18.33 13.28 -17.75
CA ALA A 89 -19.67 12.93 -18.22
C ALA A 89 -19.75 12.71 -19.74
N ASP A 90 -18.92 13.39 -20.52
CA ASP A 90 -18.79 13.26 -21.98
C ASP A 90 -17.94 12.05 -22.42
N GLY A 91 -17.44 11.26 -21.46
CA GLY A 91 -16.58 10.10 -21.71
C GLY A 91 -15.09 10.44 -21.88
N SER A 92 -14.72 11.73 -21.86
CA SER A 92 -13.31 12.15 -21.83
C SER A 92 -12.66 11.86 -20.48
N TYR A 93 -11.34 12.02 -20.42
CA TYR A 93 -10.56 11.80 -19.20
C TYR A 93 -9.76 13.06 -18.88
N ARG A 94 -9.83 13.48 -17.62
CA ARG A 94 -9.13 14.65 -17.09
C ARG A 94 -8.00 14.20 -16.17
N ASP A 95 -6.79 14.70 -16.40
CA ASP A 95 -5.65 14.50 -15.50
C ASP A 95 -5.90 15.20 -14.15
N LEU A 96 -5.67 14.47 -13.06
CA LEU A 96 -5.92 14.92 -11.70
C LEU A 96 -4.66 15.41 -10.98
N TYR A 97 -3.48 15.22 -11.56
CA TYR A 97 -2.24 15.70 -10.96
C TYR A 97 -2.19 17.22 -10.69
N PRO A 98 -2.70 18.10 -11.58
CA PRO A 98 -2.78 19.53 -11.30
C PRO A 98 -3.60 19.85 -10.04
N ASP A 99 -4.72 19.16 -9.83
CA ASP A 99 -5.58 19.36 -8.66
C ASP A 99 -4.92 18.88 -7.37
N LEU A 100 -4.26 17.72 -7.41
CA LEU A 100 -3.51 17.18 -6.27
C LEU A 100 -2.37 18.11 -5.86
N LEU A 101 -1.63 18.65 -6.83
CA LEU A 101 -0.55 19.60 -6.58
C LEU A 101 -1.07 20.94 -6.03
N ALA A 102 -2.17 21.46 -6.58
CA ALA A 102 -2.78 22.70 -6.11
C ALA A 102 -3.27 22.55 -4.67
N GLY A 103 -4.06 21.50 -4.40
CA GLY A 103 -4.62 21.24 -3.08
C GLY A 103 -3.56 20.92 -2.02
N TYR A 104 -2.40 20.36 -2.38
CA TYR A 104 -1.31 20.22 -1.42
C TYR A 104 -0.63 21.55 -1.13
N ARG A 105 -0.44 22.41 -2.15
CA ARG A 105 0.24 23.70 -2.00
C ARG A 105 -0.57 24.73 -1.23
N ASP A 106 -1.89 24.70 -1.35
CA ASP A 106 -2.79 25.58 -0.60
C ASP A 106 -3.14 25.06 0.81
N GLY A 107 -2.70 23.84 1.14
CA GLY A 107 -2.91 23.20 2.45
C GLY A 107 -4.24 22.46 2.59
N THR A 108 -5.02 22.31 1.52
CA THR A 108 -6.27 21.52 1.53
C THR A 108 -6.01 20.02 1.67
N PHE A 109 -4.94 19.52 1.06
CA PHE A 109 -4.55 18.11 1.07
C PHE A 109 -3.27 17.89 1.89
N PRO A 110 -3.08 16.67 2.42
CA PRO A 110 -4.07 15.58 2.56
C PRO A 110 -5.24 15.98 3.46
N ARG A 111 -6.47 15.51 3.15
CA ARG A 111 -7.59 15.65 4.08
C ARG A 111 -7.37 14.73 5.29
N ARG A 112 -8.29 14.76 6.26
CA ARG A 112 -8.21 13.92 7.47
C ARG A 112 -7.90 12.46 7.11
N ALA A 113 -6.68 12.03 7.45
CA ALA A 113 -6.21 10.69 7.15
C ALA A 113 -6.99 9.62 7.92
N ARG A 114 -7.10 8.41 7.33
CA ARG A 114 -7.67 7.24 8.01
C ARG A 114 -6.91 6.89 9.29
N ASN A 115 -5.59 7.05 9.27
CA ASN A 115 -4.74 6.95 10.44
C ASN A 115 -4.42 8.36 10.97
N PRO A 116 -5.00 8.79 12.10
CA PRO A 116 -4.71 10.11 12.66
C PRO A 116 -3.23 10.35 12.98
N ARG A 117 -2.45 9.28 13.16
CA ARG A 117 -1.02 9.33 13.46
C ARG A 117 -0.14 9.52 12.23
N CYS A 118 -0.69 9.30 11.04
CA CYS A 118 0.03 9.44 9.78
C CYS A 118 -0.80 10.30 8.83
N PRO A 119 -0.56 11.63 8.78
CA PRO A 119 -1.38 12.56 8.02
C PRO A 119 -1.21 12.40 6.51
N ASN A 120 -0.34 11.52 6.03
CA ASN A 120 -0.08 11.26 4.61
C ASN A 120 0.78 12.32 3.87
N LYS A 121 1.50 13.18 4.60
CA LYS A 121 2.27 14.30 4.02
C LYS A 121 3.49 13.86 3.20
N VAL A 122 4.15 12.76 3.56
CA VAL A 122 5.36 12.28 2.88
C VAL A 122 5.11 12.03 1.40
N ARG A 123 3.98 11.39 1.05
CA ARG A 123 3.69 11.03 -0.34
C ARG A 123 3.33 12.23 -1.19
N TYR A 124 2.64 13.22 -0.62
CA TYR A 124 2.39 14.49 -1.28
C TYR A 124 3.69 15.29 -1.49
N GLU A 125 4.59 15.28 -0.51
CA GLU A 125 5.92 15.88 -0.68
C GLU A 125 6.71 15.19 -1.82
N MET A 126 6.57 13.87 -1.94
CA MET A 126 7.16 13.12 -3.06
C MET A 126 6.51 13.42 -4.40
N LEU A 127 5.19 13.64 -4.44
CA LEU A 127 4.51 14.14 -5.64
C LEU A 127 5.11 15.48 -6.07
N VAL A 128 5.28 16.44 -5.15
CA VAL A 128 5.89 17.74 -5.49
C VAL A 128 7.30 17.59 -6.06
N ARG A 129 8.10 16.65 -5.52
CA ARG A 129 9.49 16.45 -5.91
C ARG A 129 9.67 15.67 -7.21
N LEU A 130 8.87 14.64 -7.43
CA LEU A 130 9.04 13.69 -8.53
C LEU A 130 8.02 13.86 -9.66
N GLY A 131 6.94 14.59 -9.42
CA GLY A 131 5.82 14.74 -10.35
C GLY A 131 4.86 13.54 -10.38
N TYR A 132 5.13 12.48 -9.61
CA TYR A 132 4.28 11.29 -9.54
C TYR A 132 3.98 10.89 -8.09
N PHE A 133 2.74 10.50 -7.84
CA PHE A 133 2.29 10.09 -6.51
C PHE A 133 2.61 8.62 -6.25
N VAL A 134 3.21 8.34 -5.10
CA VAL A 134 3.62 6.99 -4.70
C VAL A 134 2.48 6.24 -3.99
N THR A 135 2.36 4.94 -4.26
CA THR A 135 1.23 4.13 -3.78
C THR A 135 1.41 3.65 -2.35
N GLU A 136 2.64 3.57 -1.83
CA GLU A 136 2.86 3.11 -0.46
C GLU A 136 2.53 4.19 0.58
N SER A 137 2.05 3.79 1.76
CA SER A 137 1.69 4.70 2.83
C SER A 137 2.88 5.55 3.28
N SER A 138 2.59 6.71 3.87
CA SER A 138 3.63 7.70 4.19
C SER A 138 4.63 7.19 5.22
N GLU A 139 4.17 6.41 6.20
CA GLU A 139 5.05 5.82 7.21
C GLU A 139 6.03 4.82 6.61
N HIS A 140 5.56 3.94 5.71
CA HIS A 140 6.39 2.92 5.10
C HIS A 140 7.28 3.48 4.00
N PHE A 141 6.76 4.39 3.16
CA PHE A 141 7.55 5.01 2.11
C PHE A 141 8.74 5.81 2.67
N ALA A 142 8.57 6.46 3.83
CA ALA A 142 9.65 7.19 4.49
C ALA A 142 10.85 6.31 4.87
N GLU A 143 10.65 5.00 5.05
CA GLU A 143 11.71 4.02 5.35
C GLU A 143 12.54 3.66 4.10
N TYR A 144 11.96 3.78 2.90
CA TYR A 144 12.63 3.43 1.64
C TYR A 144 13.53 4.54 1.08
N VAL A 145 13.38 5.78 1.55
CA VAL A 145 14.09 6.93 1.00
C VAL A 145 14.83 7.72 2.06
N PRO A 146 16.03 8.24 1.77
CA PRO A 146 16.90 8.86 2.77
C PRO A 146 16.48 10.31 3.09
N TYR A 147 15.27 10.75 2.74
CA TYR A 147 14.89 12.17 2.80
C TYR A 147 14.17 12.58 4.09
N PHE A 148 13.50 11.64 4.75
CA PHE A 148 12.52 11.93 5.79
C PHE A 148 12.95 11.47 7.18
N ILE A 149 13.48 10.25 7.29
CA ILE A 149 13.96 9.70 8.56
C ILE A 149 15.48 9.81 8.58
N LYS A 150 16.00 10.67 9.45
CA LYS A 150 17.44 10.96 9.57
C LYS A 150 17.81 11.16 11.04
N ASP A 151 18.99 10.67 11.41
CA ASP A 151 19.54 10.90 12.73
C ASP A 151 19.71 12.40 13.01
N GLY A 152 19.36 12.83 14.22
CA GLY A 152 19.39 14.24 14.65
C GLY A 152 18.42 15.19 13.94
N ARG A 153 17.38 14.68 13.23
CA ARG A 153 16.42 15.49 12.45
C ARG A 153 14.97 15.24 12.84
N ASP A 154 14.70 15.34 14.14
CA ASP A 154 13.33 15.20 14.68
C ASP A 154 12.36 16.24 14.09
N ASP A 155 12.88 17.39 13.66
CA ASP A 155 12.11 18.42 12.95
C ASP A 155 11.44 17.88 11.66
N LEU A 156 12.08 16.93 10.96
CA LEU A 156 11.49 16.30 9.77
C LEU A 156 10.36 15.35 10.15
N ILE A 157 10.52 14.61 11.25
CA ILE A 157 9.52 13.69 11.77
C ILE A 157 8.26 14.46 12.16
N GLU A 158 8.42 15.57 12.90
CA GLU A 158 7.32 16.45 13.29
C GLU A 158 6.66 17.12 12.08
N LYS A 159 7.46 17.69 11.18
CA LYS A 159 6.97 18.41 9.98
C LYS A 159 6.05 17.52 9.14
N TYR A 160 6.47 16.29 8.86
CA TYR A 160 5.75 15.36 7.99
C TYR A 160 4.82 14.41 8.77
N GLY A 161 4.84 14.42 10.10
CA GLY A 161 4.00 13.59 10.95
C GLY A 161 4.27 12.09 10.77
N ILE A 162 5.53 11.68 10.85
CA ILE A 162 5.94 10.30 10.54
C ILE A 162 5.93 9.46 11.83
N PRO A 163 5.07 8.43 11.95
CA PRO A 163 5.06 7.59 13.14
C PRO A 163 6.16 6.51 13.09
N LEU A 164 7.23 6.68 13.87
CA LEU A 164 8.35 5.74 13.92
C LEU A 164 8.04 4.40 14.61
N ASP A 165 6.96 4.35 15.38
CA ASP A 165 6.54 3.19 16.19
C ASP A 165 5.24 2.53 15.68
N GLU A 166 4.85 2.85 14.43
CA GLU A 166 3.57 2.41 13.88
C GLU A 166 3.49 0.89 13.75
N TYR A 167 4.56 0.24 13.28
CA TYR A 167 4.58 -1.21 13.12
C TYR A 167 4.46 -1.96 14.46
N PRO A 168 5.28 -1.68 15.50
CA PRO A 168 5.10 -2.29 16.82
C PRO A 168 3.69 -2.10 17.40
N LYS A 169 3.13 -0.89 17.33
CA LYS A 169 1.78 -0.61 17.83
C LYS A 169 0.71 -1.38 17.08
N ARG A 170 0.85 -1.48 15.75
CA ARG A 170 -0.05 -2.29 14.92
C ARG A 170 0.04 -3.77 15.28
N CYS A 171 1.23 -4.29 15.59
CA CYS A 171 1.39 -5.67 16.07
C CYS A 171 0.67 -5.91 17.39
N VAL A 172 0.84 -5.03 18.39
CA VAL A 172 0.13 -5.15 19.69
C VAL A 172 -1.39 -5.17 19.46
N ALA A 173 -1.91 -4.21 18.69
CA ALA A 173 -3.34 -4.14 18.38
C ALA A 173 -3.84 -5.35 17.56
N GLN A 174 -3.02 -5.93 16.68
CA GLN A 174 -3.39 -7.16 15.96
C GLN A 174 -3.43 -8.38 16.89
N ILE A 175 -2.46 -8.53 17.78
CA ILE A 175 -2.42 -9.64 18.76
C ILE A 175 -3.66 -9.59 19.65
N GLU A 176 -3.96 -8.42 20.22
CA GLU A 176 -5.15 -8.21 21.05
C GLU A 176 -6.44 -8.54 20.29
N ARG A 177 -6.57 -8.05 19.06
CA ARG A 177 -7.73 -8.38 18.20
C ARG A 177 -7.84 -9.86 17.92
N TRP A 178 -6.72 -10.56 17.68
CA TRP A 178 -6.75 -11.99 17.34
C TRP A 178 -7.11 -12.83 18.56
N GLN A 179 -6.62 -12.46 19.74
CA GLN A 179 -7.03 -13.06 21.00
C GLN A 179 -8.53 -12.86 21.24
N ALA A 180 -9.03 -11.63 21.09
CA ALA A 180 -10.46 -11.34 21.23
C ALA A 180 -11.32 -12.10 20.20
N MET A 181 -10.86 -12.18 18.95
CA MET A 181 -11.52 -12.96 17.91
C MET A 181 -11.54 -14.46 18.24
N ALA A 182 -10.43 -15.01 18.73
CA ALA A 182 -10.35 -16.41 19.14
C ALA A 182 -11.32 -16.72 20.29
N GLU A 183 -11.43 -15.84 21.29
CA GLU A 183 -12.41 -16.02 22.38
C GLU A 183 -13.85 -15.93 21.87
N ARG A 184 -14.17 -14.96 21.00
CA ARG A 184 -15.49 -14.84 20.39
C ARG A 184 -15.89 -16.09 19.58
N LEU A 185 -14.96 -16.65 18.82
CA LEU A 185 -15.21 -17.84 18.01
C LEU A 185 -15.39 -19.11 18.84
N LYS A 186 -14.89 -19.15 20.09
CA LYS A 186 -15.13 -20.26 21.02
C LYS A 186 -16.55 -20.22 21.62
N THR A 187 -17.19 -19.06 21.67
CA THR A 187 -18.48 -18.85 22.34
C THR A 187 -19.70 -18.92 21.40
N ASP A 188 -19.58 -19.64 20.27
CA ASP A 188 -20.68 -19.96 19.34
C ASP A 188 -21.40 -18.74 18.71
N ALA A 189 -20.71 -17.59 18.62
CA ALA A 189 -21.14 -16.53 17.71
C ALA A 189 -20.77 -16.97 16.30
N GLY A 190 -21.73 -17.56 15.60
CA GLY A 190 -21.58 -18.14 14.25
C GLY A 190 -20.69 -17.33 13.33
N ILE A 191 -19.93 -18.05 12.51
CA ILE A 191 -19.09 -17.47 11.45
C ILE A 191 -20.05 -16.92 10.39
N GLU A 192 -20.29 -15.61 10.37
CA GLU A 192 -20.83 -14.98 9.16
C GLU A 192 -19.76 -15.07 8.07
N LEU A 193 -20.08 -15.85 7.03
CA LEU A 193 -19.30 -15.98 5.79
C LEU A 193 -19.54 -14.78 4.87
#